data_AF-A0A7S1D3N1-F1
#
_entry.id   AF-A0A7S1D3N1-F1
#
_cell.length_a   1.000
_cell.length_b   1.000
_cell.length_c   1.000
_cell.angle_alpha   90.00
_cell.angle_beta   90.00
_cell.angle_gamma   90.00
#
_symmetry.space_group_name_H-M   'P 1'
#
loop_
_entity.id
_entity.type
_entity.pdbx_description
1 polymer ?
#
loop_
_entity_poly.entity_id
_entity_poly.type
_entity_poly.pdbx_seq_one_letter_code
_entity_poly.pdbx_strand_id
1 'polypeptide(L)'
;FDDSIKSQDPIWARQEGYWIANTIQYDANGQVAGPTHVNPAMINGDAIPYANPRFHINITIVGSRMYSHNYLVLPPAPLDFCNQTIPPGTVNVLVGQCGVDGFATFVDNFATSSHERDGSLLNLPFTTSVGENSLNDNLPPPARFPVGSSTIYDLSYSQQGTVVQSDTSQFTDDAFTTQNTMTDVYRVENGTFITIYSLRQFYRKVTEQEFIDSVRQAYAEFNIPQVFQNEIPQQGQCLGGGDLCPTEADWCKIDPECSVSPYQEPDGTIRPSVIAGICIVVAVILILILFGLHRWSIVQQQKRFRTAFAARVAETVELRASRRTLTADVLAKEFAKIDEGTDGYISKEDLWEFVSSGKAGEMDQKDFNALFAALDVDHNGKVDFLEFCGFLSTCGVEYTGARERLMGQGASVRSSTHSNAEYQEIARRISDHIST
;
A
#
# COMPACT_ATOMS: atom_id res chain seq x y z
N PHE A 1 1.07 -23.38 7.15
CA PHE A 1 1.94 -22.23 7.44
C PHE A 1 2.66 -22.54 8.72
N ASP A 2 3.97 -22.31 8.77
CA ASP A 2 4.83 -22.66 9.89
C ASP A 2 4.77 -21.52 10.92
N ASP A 3 4.47 -21.85 12.18
CA ASP A 3 4.46 -20.88 13.28
C ASP A 3 5.88 -20.62 13.81
N SER A 4 6.91 -21.28 13.24
CA SER A 4 8.28 -21.06 13.66
C SER A 4 8.74 -19.63 13.47
N ILE A 5 9.28 -19.04 14.54
CA ILE A 5 9.85 -17.68 14.57
C ILE A 5 10.85 -17.46 13.42
N LYS A 6 11.74 -18.43 13.20
CA LYS A 6 12.79 -18.34 12.15
C LYS A 6 12.24 -18.37 10.73
N SER A 7 11.04 -18.92 10.55
CA SER A 7 10.37 -18.96 9.24
C SER A 7 9.65 -17.65 8.90
N GLN A 8 9.26 -16.88 9.93
CA GLN A 8 8.51 -15.64 9.76
C GLN A 8 9.42 -14.47 9.38
N ASP A 9 10.58 -14.34 10.02
CA ASP A 9 11.58 -13.35 9.63
C ASP A 9 13.02 -13.90 9.80
N PRO A 10 13.89 -13.79 8.77
CA PRO A 10 15.27 -14.28 8.85
C PRO A 10 16.15 -13.57 9.89
N ILE A 11 15.76 -12.39 10.39
CA ILE A 11 16.50 -11.67 11.44
C ILE A 11 16.62 -12.52 12.71
N TRP A 12 15.60 -13.31 13.02
CA TRP A 12 15.58 -14.13 14.23
C TRP A 12 16.59 -15.28 14.17
N ALA A 13 16.76 -15.89 13.00
CA ALA A 13 17.80 -16.89 12.77
C ALA A 13 19.21 -16.28 12.91
N ARG A 14 19.38 -14.99 12.60
CA ARG A 14 20.64 -14.26 12.79
C ARG A 14 20.87 -13.91 14.26
N GLN A 15 19.81 -13.60 15.00
CA GLN A 15 19.85 -13.28 16.42
C GLN A 15 20.19 -14.50 17.29
N GLU A 16 19.75 -15.70 16.91
CA GLU A 16 20.02 -16.95 17.62
C GLU A 16 21.53 -17.20 17.80
N GLY A 17 21.93 -17.62 19.00
CA GLY A 17 23.30 -17.98 19.35
C GLY A 17 23.83 -17.28 20.61
N TYR A 18 25.15 -17.30 20.74
CA TYR A 18 25.87 -16.82 21.92
C TYR A 18 26.50 -15.46 21.66
N TRP A 19 26.35 -14.55 22.62
CA TRP A 19 26.78 -13.17 22.50
C TRP A 19 27.50 -12.71 23.76
N ILE A 20 28.54 -11.91 23.57
CA ILE A 20 29.24 -11.20 24.65
C ILE A 20 29.11 -9.70 24.38
N ALA A 21 28.77 -8.93 25.41
CA ALA A 21 28.62 -7.48 25.30
C ALA A 21 29.46 -6.71 26.31
N ASN A 22 29.99 -5.58 25.82
CA ASN A 22 30.43 -4.49 26.66
C ASN A 22 29.24 -3.56 26.90
N THR A 23 29.02 -3.18 28.16
CA THR A 23 27.90 -2.33 28.56
C THR A 23 28.41 -1.01 29.11
N ILE A 24 27.76 0.08 28.71
CA ILE A 24 27.91 1.40 29.32
C ILE A 24 26.51 1.84 29.76
N GLN A 25 26.35 2.06 31.07
CA GLN A 25 25.12 2.62 31.62
C GLN A 25 25.28 4.13 31.78
N TYR A 26 24.22 4.86 31.49
CA TYR A 26 24.10 6.29 31.65
C TYR A 26 22.96 6.60 32.61
N ASP A 27 23.15 7.55 33.51
CA ASP A 27 22.11 8.04 34.41
C ASP A 27 21.08 8.91 33.65
N ALA A 28 20.04 9.35 34.37
CA ALA A 28 19.01 10.25 33.83
C ALA A 28 19.54 11.57 33.23
N ASN A 29 20.77 11.99 33.57
CA ASN A 29 21.42 13.19 33.06
C ASN A 29 22.37 12.90 31.89
N GLY A 30 22.44 11.64 31.43
CA GLY A 30 23.33 11.20 30.36
C GLY A 30 24.80 11.11 30.77
N GLN A 31 25.11 11.11 32.07
CA GLN A 31 26.47 10.85 32.56
C GLN A 31 26.67 9.35 32.74
N VAL A 32 27.90 8.87 32.56
CA VAL A 32 28.21 7.45 32.80
C VAL A 32 27.89 7.13 34.27
N ALA A 33 27.01 6.17 34.47
CA ALA A 33 26.60 5.74 35.80
C ALA A 33 27.78 5.10 36.52
N GLY A 34 28.07 5.59 37.72
CA GLY A 34 29.05 4.99 38.63
C GLY A 34 28.38 4.04 39.63
N PRO A 35 29.18 3.34 40.46
CA PRO A 35 28.64 2.57 41.57
C PRO A 35 27.85 3.47 42.53
N THR A 36 26.74 2.96 43.03
CA THR A 36 25.83 3.70 43.93
C THR A 36 25.51 2.90 45.18
N HIS A 37 25.34 3.58 46.31
CA HIS A 37 24.83 2.94 47.53
C HIS A 37 23.36 2.55 47.32
N VAL A 38 23.02 1.30 47.64
CA VAL A 38 21.70 0.73 47.34
C VAL A 38 20.95 0.47 48.62
N ASN A 39 19.65 0.74 48.64
CA ASN A 39 18.80 0.23 49.69
C ASN A 39 18.44 -1.23 49.37
N PRO A 40 18.85 -2.23 50.18
CA PRO A 40 18.55 -3.64 49.91
C PRO A 40 17.06 -3.95 49.79
N ALA A 41 16.20 -3.11 50.37
CA ALA A 41 14.75 -3.25 50.30
C ALA A 41 14.12 -2.66 49.02
N MET A 42 14.90 -1.96 48.18
CA MET A 42 14.42 -1.30 46.96
C MET A 42 15.37 -1.56 45.77
N ILE A 43 15.80 -2.82 45.59
CA ILE A 43 16.65 -3.20 44.46
C ILE A 43 15.79 -3.21 43.19
N ASN A 44 15.67 -2.04 42.54
CA ASN A 44 14.85 -1.86 41.35
C ASN A 44 15.69 -1.72 40.06
N GLY A 45 16.93 -2.24 40.05
CA GLY A 45 17.83 -2.17 38.88
C GLY A 45 18.49 -0.81 38.61
N ASP A 46 17.96 0.29 39.16
CA ASP A 46 18.46 1.67 38.94
C ASP A 46 19.83 1.97 39.58
N ALA A 47 20.18 1.19 40.62
CA ALA A 47 21.33 1.45 41.47
C ALA A 47 21.91 0.11 41.91
N ILE A 48 23.15 -0.17 41.51
CA ILE A 48 23.92 -1.32 41.98
C ILE A 48 25.30 -0.83 42.46
N PRO A 49 25.87 -1.39 43.53
CA PRO A 49 27.12 -0.90 44.09
C PRO A 49 28.35 -1.30 43.27
N TYR A 50 28.16 -1.95 42.13
CA TYR A 50 29.20 -2.53 41.31
C TYR A 50 29.46 -1.66 40.07
N ALA A 51 30.63 -1.84 39.44
CA ALA A 51 30.91 -1.20 38.16
C ALA A 51 30.19 -1.91 37.00
N ASN A 52 30.41 -1.43 35.77
CA ASN A 52 29.76 -1.95 34.57
C ASN A 52 29.88 -3.48 34.44
N PRO A 53 28.77 -4.20 34.20
CA PRO A 53 28.78 -5.65 34.11
C PRO A 53 29.46 -6.16 32.83
N ARG A 54 30.04 -7.36 32.90
CA ARG A 54 30.25 -8.20 31.71
C ARG A 54 28.96 -8.91 31.37
N PHE A 55 28.41 -8.59 30.21
CA PHE A 55 27.11 -9.08 29.76
C PHE A 55 27.29 -10.24 28.80
N HIS A 56 26.54 -11.32 29.01
CA HIS A 56 26.55 -12.49 28.13
C HIS A 56 25.12 -12.90 27.84
N ILE A 57 24.78 -13.19 26.58
CA ILE A 57 23.45 -13.67 26.20
C ILE A 57 23.54 -14.98 25.45
N ASN A 58 22.72 -15.94 25.84
CA ASN A 58 22.39 -17.09 24.99
C ASN A 58 20.94 -16.96 24.49
N ILE A 59 20.76 -16.90 23.17
CA ILE A 59 19.44 -16.87 22.53
C ILE A 59 19.22 -18.19 21.81
N THR A 60 18.17 -18.91 22.18
CA THR A 60 17.76 -20.19 21.57
C THR A 60 16.34 -20.06 21.02
N ILE A 61 16.09 -20.53 19.80
CA ILE A 61 14.77 -20.47 19.16
C ILE A 61 14.33 -21.88 18.73
N VAL A 62 13.19 -22.31 19.28
CA VAL A 62 12.58 -23.63 19.03
C VAL A 62 11.12 -23.44 18.63
N GLY A 63 10.78 -23.77 17.38
CA GLY A 63 9.41 -23.58 16.88
C GLY A 63 8.96 -22.12 16.98
N SER A 64 7.78 -21.90 17.54
CA SER A 64 7.21 -20.59 17.85
C SER A 64 7.85 -19.88 19.06
N ARG A 65 8.80 -20.50 19.79
CA ARG A 65 9.29 -20.01 21.09
C ARG A 65 10.75 -19.56 21.04
N MET A 66 11.04 -18.45 21.73
CA MET A 66 12.37 -17.90 21.95
C MET A 66 12.69 -17.84 23.44
N TYR A 67 13.91 -18.27 23.77
CA TYR A 67 14.51 -18.23 25.09
C TYR A 67 15.77 -17.36 25.03
N SER A 68 15.84 -16.33 25.87
CA SER A 68 17.00 -15.45 25.98
C SER A 68 17.50 -15.43 27.41
N HIS A 69 18.64 -16.08 27.64
CA HIS A 69 19.30 -16.19 28.95
C HIS A 69 20.41 -15.15 29.04
N ASN A 70 20.21 -14.13 29.87
CA ASN A 70 21.14 -13.02 30.04
C ASN A 70 21.90 -13.20 31.35
N TYR A 71 23.22 -13.31 31.29
CA TYR A 71 24.09 -13.46 32.44
C TYR A 71 24.85 -12.15 32.66
N LEU A 72 24.67 -11.58 33.85
CA LEU A 72 25.31 -10.34 34.25
C LEU A 72 26.34 -10.67 35.31
N VAL A 73 27.62 -10.52 34.97
CA VAL A 73 28.71 -10.72 35.92
C VAL A 73 29.34 -9.37 36.24
N LEU A 74 29.14 -8.94 37.48
CA LEU A 74 29.52 -7.62 37.95
C LEU A 74 30.85 -7.69 38.69
N PRO A 75 31.83 -6.82 38.32
CA PRO A 75 33.10 -6.74 39.02
C PRO A 75 32.92 -6.21 40.44
N PRO A 76 33.87 -6.45 41.35
CA PRO A 76 33.86 -5.85 42.67
C PRO A 76 33.75 -4.32 42.59
N ALA A 77 33.07 -3.75 43.57
CA ALA A 77 32.93 -2.30 43.68
C ALA A 77 34.31 -1.60 43.76
N PRO A 78 34.52 -0.45 43.11
CA PRO A 78 35.77 0.30 43.21
C PRO A 78 36.14 0.66 44.67
N LEU A 79 37.44 0.57 45.01
CA LEU A 79 37.90 0.75 46.40
C LEU A 79 37.64 2.17 46.93
N ASP A 80 37.73 3.18 46.07
CA ASP A 80 37.38 4.57 46.38
C ASP A 80 35.89 4.72 46.72
N PHE A 81 35.00 4.00 46.04
CA PHE A 81 33.58 3.91 46.40
C PHE A 81 33.37 3.19 47.73
N CYS A 82 34.05 2.06 47.95
CA CYS A 82 33.96 1.31 49.21
C CYS A 82 34.40 2.11 50.44
N ASN A 83 35.32 3.06 50.27
CA ASN A 83 35.82 3.94 51.33
C ASN A 83 34.90 5.14 51.62
N GLN A 84 33.83 5.33 50.85
CA GLN A 84 32.85 6.39 51.11
C GLN A 84 32.01 6.07 52.36
N THR A 85 31.49 7.11 53.00
CA THR A 85 30.56 6.94 54.11
C THR A 85 29.24 6.36 53.59
N ILE A 86 28.86 5.19 54.10
CA ILE A 86 27.63 4.50 53.73
C ILE A 86 26.42 5.27 54.30
N PRO A 87 25.50 5.78 53.47
CA PRO A 87 24.28 6.41 53.94
C PRO A 87 23.42 5.46 54.79
N PRO A 88 22.72 5.96 55.84
CA PRO A 88 21.85 5.12 56.66
C PRO A 88 20.80 4.36 55.84
N GLY A 89 20.66 3.06 56.08
CA GLY A 89 19.69 2.22 55.37
C GLY A 89 20.13 1.77 53.97
N THR A 90 21.38 2.02 53.59
CA THR A 90 21.95 1.57 52.31
C THR A 90 23.16 0.65 52.53
N VAL A 91 23.58 -0.03 51.47
CA VAL A 91 24.77 -0.88 51.41
C VAL A 91 25.64 -0.48 50.22
N ASN A 92 26.95 -0.70 50.35
CA ASN A 92 27.94 -0.53 49.28
C ASN A 92 28.38 -1.88 48.67
N VAL A 93 27.75 -2.97 49.07
CA VAL A 93 27.94 -4.32 48.50
C VAL A 93 26.66 -5.11 48.79
N LEU A 94 26.17 -5.87 47.82
CA LEU A 94 24.97 -6.69 48.03
C LEU A 94 25.31 -7.96 48.82
N VAL A 95 26.44 -8.59 48.48
CA VAL A 95 26.91 -9.81 49.14
C VAL A 95 28.43 -9.83 49.20
N GLY A 96 28.97 -10.34 50.32
CA GLY A 96 30.41 -10.42 50.52
C GLY A 96 31.02 -9.11 50.99
N GLN A 97 32.26 -8.85 50.58
CA GLN A 97 33.07 -7.70 50.96
C GLN A 97 33.22 -6.72 49.79
N CYS A 98 32.87 -5.45 50.04
CA CYS A 98 33.07 -4.36 49.08
C CYS A 98 34.54 -4.29 48.63
N GLY A 99 34.78 -4.17 47.32
CA GLY A 99 36.13 -4.09 46.75
C GLY A 99 36.84 -5.42 46.59
N VAL A 100 36.21 -6.52 47.02
CA VAL A 100 36.76 -7.87 46.93
C VAL A 100 35.85 -8.77 46.13
N ASP A 101 34.57 -8.84 46.52
CA ASP A 101 33.60 -9.74 45.91
C ASP A 101 32.77 -9.01 44.86
N GLY A 102 32.69 -9.59 43.67
CA GLY A 102 31.72 -9.21 42.66
C GLY A 102 30.35 -9.83 42.92
N PHE A 103 29.44 -9.64 41.97
CA PHE A 103 28.11 -10.22 42.03
C PHE A 103 27.72 -10.80 40.68
N ALA A 104 26.96 -11.88 40.67
CA ALA A 104 26.42 -12.44 39.44
C ALA A 104 24.91 -12.59 39.58
N THR A 105 24.21 -12.19 38.53
CA THR A 105 22.76 -12.27 38.40
C THR A 105 22.41 -12.68 36.98
N PHE A 106 21.14 -12.98 36.75
CA PHE A 106 20.62 -13.30 35.43
C PHE A 106 19.27 -12.65 35.21
N VAL A 107 18.94 -12.50 33.93
CA VAL A 107 17.62 -12.14 33.45
C VAL A 107 17.25 -13.12 32.33
N ASP A 108 16.16 -13.85 32.50
CA ASP A 108 15.58 -14.62 31.39
C ASP A 108 14.45 -13.84 30.75
N ASN A 109 14.51 -13.75 29.43
CA ASN A 109 13.48 -13.18 28.59
C ASN A 109 12.90 -14.27 27.70
N PHE A 110 11.58 -14.38 27.65
CA PHE A 110 10.88 -15.35 26.82
C PHE A 110 9.95 -14.64 25.86
N ALA A 111 9.84 -15.16 24.65
CA ALA A 111 8.91 -14.63 23.66
C ALA A 111 8.37 -15.73 22.77
N THR A 112 7.18 -15.51 22.21
CA THR A 112 6.56 -16.40 21.22
C THR A 112 6.24 -15.64 19.95
N SER A 113 6.16 -16.28 18.80
CA SER A 113 5.62 -15.64 17.59
C SER A 113 4.18 -15.16 17.79
N SER A 114 3.76 -14.13 17.06
CA SER A 114 2.37 -13.67 17.06
C SER A 114 1.45 -14.53 16.19
N HIS A 115 0.14 -14.47 16.43
CA HIS A 115 -0.87 -15.08 15.55
C HIS A 115 -0.94 -14.41 14.16
N GLU A 116 -0.47 -13.17 14.04
CA GLU A 116 -0.49 -12.40 12.79
C GLU A 116 0.61 -12.83 11.82
N ARG A 117 1.63 -13.55 12.32
CA ARG A 117 2.73 -14.12 11.52
C ARG A 117 3.48 -13.10 10.67
N ASP A 118 3.64 -11.89 11.21
CA ASP A 118 4.34 -10.76 10.60
C ASP A 118 5.82 -10.67 11.03
N GLY A 119 6.32 -11.70 11.72
CA GLY A 119 7.67 -11.72 12.30
C GLY A 119 7.76 -11.02 13.66
N SER A 120 6.67 -10.44 14.19
CA SER A 120 6.66 -9.94 15.57
C SER A 120 6.60 -11.08 16.58
N LEU A 121 7.24 -10.84 17.73
CA LEU A 121 7.23 -11.72 18.89
C LEU A 121 6.48 -11.03 20.02
N LEU A 122 5.68 -11.80 20.76
CA LEU A 122 5.02 -11.40 21.98
C LEU A 122 5.86 -11.87 23.16
N ASN A 123 6.26 -10.94 24.03
CA ASN A 123 7.06 -11.26 25.21
C ASN A 123 6.17 -11.85 26.31
N LEU A 124 6.68 -12.89 26.96
CA LEU A 124 6.16 -13.41 28.23
C LEU A 124 6.81 -12.67 29.40
N PRO A 125 6.33 -12.84 30.65
CA PRO A 125 7.01 -12.27 31.81
C PRO A 125 8.48 -12.69 31.83
N PHE A 126 9.38 -11.71 31.95
CA PHE A 126 10.79 -12.00 32.20
C PHE A 126 10.98 -12.43 33.67
N THR A 127 12.07 -13.12 33.94
CA THR A 127 12.43 -13.56 35.30
C THR A 127 13.82 -13.06 35.64
N THR A 128 14.04 -12.71 36.90
CA THR A 128 15.35 -12.26 37.39
C THR A 128 15.75 -13.03 38.64
N SER A 129 17.05 -13.06 38.95
CA SER A 129 17.54 -13.72 40.16
C SER A 129 17.06 -13.07 41.47
N VAL A 130 16.45 -11.88 41.41
CA VAL A 130 15.92 -11.14 42.57
C VAL A 130 14.40 -11.22 42.69
N GLY A 131 13.75 -11.98 41.80
CA GLY A 131 12.32 -12.27 41.85
C GLY A 131 11.47 -11.10 41.40
N GLU A 132 11.11 -11.06 40.13
CA GLU A 132 9.93 -10.33 39.67
C GLU A 132 9.38 -10.97 38.40
N ASN A 133 8.08 -11.27 38.40
CA ASN A 133 7.30 -11.75 37.25
C ASN A 133 6.57 -10.55 36.66
N SER A 134 6.94 -10.11 35.47
CA SER A 134 6.47 -8.87 34.87
C SER A 134 5.41 -9.08 33.79
N LEU A 135 4.11 -9.11 34.14
CA LEU A 135 3.05 -8.70 33.22
C LEU A 135 1.90 -8.00 33.97
N ASN A 136 1.50 -6.83 33.48
CA ASN A 136 0.21 -6.21 33.79
C ASN A 136 -0.79 -6.67 32.72
N ASP A 137 -1.89 -7.30 33.11
CA ASP A 137 -2.93 -7.77 32.18
C ASP A 137 -3.63 -6.63 31.39
N ASN A 138 -3.43 -5.37 31.78
CA ASN A 138 -4.15 -4.21 31.22
C ASN A 138 -3.36 -3.39 30.18
N LEU A 139 -2.12 -3.78 29.85
CA LEU A 139 -1.30 -3.08 28.86
C LEU A 139 -1.20 -3.90 27.57
N PRO A 140 -0.99 -3.26 26.40
CA PRO A 140 -0.70 -4.00 25.18
C PRO A 140 0.46 -4.96 25.43
N PRO A 141 0.40 -6.20 24.89
CA PRO A 141 1.41 -7.20 25.17
C PRO A 141 2.77 -6.64 24.74
N PRO A 142 3.79 -6.71 25.62
CA PRO A 142 5.13 -6.31 25.25
C PRO A 142 5.55 -7.09 24.00
N ALA A 143 6.15 -6.40 23.03
CA ALA A 143 6.36 -6.96 21.70
C ALA A 143 7.74 -6.58 21.15
N ARG A 144 8.33 -7.56 20.45
CA ARG A 144 9.55 -7.39 19.66
C ARG A 144 9.19 -7.47 18.19
N PHE A 145 9.71 -6.60 17.35
CA PHE A 145 9.46 -6.71 15.93
C PHE A 145 10.66 -6.28 15.08
N PRO A 146 10.84 -6.92 13.91
CA PRO A 146 11.84 -6.50 12.95
C PRO A 146 11.49 -5.11 12.38
N VAL A 147 12.52 -4.28 12.25
CA VAL A 147 12.46 -3.00 11.54
C VAL A 147 13.45 -3.06 10.39
N GLY A 148 12.96 -3.51 9.22
CA GLY A 148 13.83 -3.83 8.09
C GLY A 148 14.64 -5.10 8.34
N SER A 149 15.83 -5.21 7.73
CA SER A 149 16.59 -6.47 7.71
C SER A 149 17.71 -6.58 8.75
N SER A 150 17.96 -5.51 9.52
CA SER A 150 19.11 -5.39 10.40
C SER A 150 18.78 -4.82 11.79
N THR A 151 17.52 -4.48 12.05
CA THR A 151 17.14 -3.80 13.30
C THR A 151 15.97 -4.54 13.93
N ILE A 152 16.02 -4.70 15.26
CA ILE A 152 14.96 -5.24 16.11
C ILE A 152 14.59 -4.15 17.10
N TYR A 153 13.30 -3.88 17.24
CA TYR A 153 12.76 -3.01 18.27
C TYR A 153 12.02 -3.86 19.31
N ASP A 154 12.25 -3.59 20.59
CA ASP A 154 11.54 -4.20 21.72
C ASP A 154 10.90 -3.10 22.57
N LEU A 155 9.69 -3.36 23.04
CA LEU A 155 8.98 -2.49 23.97
C LEU A 155 8.39 -3.34 25.08
N SER A 156 8.75 -3.00 26.32
CA SER A 156 8.26 -3.67 27.51
C SER A 156 7.78 -2.70 28.59
N TYR A 157 6.88 -3.19 29.44
CA TYR A 157 6.18 -2.41 30.47
C TYR A 157 6.23 -3.14 31.80
N SER A 158 6.36 -2.41 32.91
CA SER A 158 6.21 -2.97 34.25
C SER A 158 4.75 -3.26 34.62
N GLN A 159 4.54 -4.09 35.64
CA GLN A 159 3.22 -4.51 36.15
C GLN A 159 2.25 -3.36 36.51
N GLN A 160 2.71 -2.11 36.63
CA GLN A 160 1.85 -0.96 36.93
C GLN A 160 1.80 0.07 35.80
N GLY A 161 2.45 -0.20 34.66
CA GLY A 161 2.59 0.76 33.56
C GLY A 161 3.39 2.01 33.92
N THR A 162 4.04 1.99 35.08
CA THR A 162 4.83 3.10 35.62
C THR A 162 6.23 3.13 35.07
N VAL A 163 6.75 2.00 34.56
CA VAL A 163 8.05 1.90 33.92
C VAL A 163 7.89 1.34 32.52
N VAL A 164 8.54 1.98 31.56
CA VAL A 164 8.57 1.59 30.15
C VAL A 164 10.02 1.41 29.74
N GLN A 165 10.34 0.28 29.14
CA GLN A 165 11.64 0.00 28.58
C GLN A 165 11.52 -0.14 27.06
N SER A 166 12.39 0.57 26.34
CA SER A 166 12.49 0.52 24.90
C SER A 166 13.90 0.08 24.51
N ASP A 167 14.02 -0.99 23.73
CA ASP A 167 15.29 -1.46 23.19
C ASP A 167 15.33 -1.32 21.68
N THR A 168 16.42 -0.78 21.15
CA THR A 168 16.72 -0.78 19.72
C THR A 168 18.03 -1.51 19.49
N SER A 169 17.93 -2.67 18.87
CA SER A 169 19.02 -3.58 18.55
C SER A 169 19.33 -3.52 17.06
N GLN A 170 20.54 -3.12 16.68
CA GLN A 170 20.95 -3.01 15.28
C GLN A 170 22.21 -3.83 15.01
N PHE A 171 22.16 -4.71 14.02
CA PHE A 171 23.35 -5.35 13.47
C PHE A 171 24.24 -4.31 12.77
N THR A 172 25.52 -4.36 13.07
CA THR A 172 26.52 -3.34 12.65
C THR A 172 27.43 -3.83 11.53
N ASP A 173 27.26 -5.08 11.11
CA ASP A 173 28.02 -5.73 10.05
C ASP A 173 27.12 -6.59 9.14
N ASP A 174 27.52 -6.78 7.89
CA ASP A 174 26.78 -7.60 6.91
C ASP A 174 26.81 -9.10 7.24
N ALA A 175 27.75 -9.52 8.09
CA ALA A 175 27.86 -10.90 8.57
C ALA A 175 26.93 -11.19 9.76
N PHE A 176 26.27 -10.16 10.32
CA PHE A 176 25.40 -10.28 11.50
C PHE A 176 26.12 -10.89 12.71
N THR A 177 27.39 -10.52 12.89
CA THR A 177 28.25 -10.99 14.00
C THR A 177 28.50 -9.91 15.05
N THR A 178 28.15 -8.65 14.77
CA THR A 178 28.23 -7.56 15.73
C THR A 178 26.93 -6.79 15.80
N GLN A 179 26.49 -6.42 17.00
CA GLN A 179 25.23 -5.73 17.23
C GLN A 179 25.42 -4.61 18.24
N ASN A 180 24.76 -3.49 18.05
CA ASN A 180 24.66 -2.41 19.03
C ASN A 180 23.22 -2.35 19.53
N THR A 181 23.05 -2.33 20.84
CA THR A 181 21.74 -2.21 21.48
C THR A 181 21.71 -0.98 22.36
N MET A 182 20.66 -0.19 22.17
CA MET A 182 20.34 0.97 22.99
C MET A 182 19.06 0.67 23.75
N THR A 183 19.18 0.63 25.07
CA THR A 183 18.08 0.45 26.01
C THR A 183 17.81 1.78 26.69
N ASP A 184 16.58 2.25 26.67
CA ASP A 184 16.17 3.43 27.43
C ASP A 184 15.01 3.04 28.35
N VAL A 185 15.15 3.36 29.64
CA VAL A 185 14.16 3.05 30.67
C VAL A 185 13.56 4.33 31.19
N TYR A 186 12.24 4.41 31.15
CA TYR A 186 11.46 5.59 31.49
C TYR A 186 10.52 5.27 32.64
N ARG A 187 10.32 6.25 33.52
CA ARG A 187 9.18 6.29 34.43
C ARG A 187 8.09 7.17 33.83
N VAL A 188 6.84 6.73 33.94
CA VAL A 188 5.67 7.52 33.55
C VAL A 188 5.09 8.19 34.78
N GLU A 189 5.21 9.53 34.85
CA GLU A 189 4.62 10.34 35.92
C GLU A 189 3.66 11.36 35.29
N ASN A 190 2.37 11.28 35.63
CA ASN A 190 1.31 12.15 35.08
C ASN A 190 1.30 12.24 33.53
N GLY A 191 1.57 11.12 32.85
CA GLY A 191 1.64 11.05 31.38
C GLY A 191 2.93 11.62 30.77
N THR A 192 3.90 12.03 31.58
CA THR A 192 5.22 12.46 31.13
C THR A 192 6.22 11.33 31.31
N PHE A 193 7.03 11.09 30.28
CA PHE A 193 8.14 10.13 30.34
C PHE A 193 9.37 10.81 30.94
N ILE A 194 9.86 10.25 32.04
CA ILE A 194 11.06 10.69 32.74
C ILE A 194 12.10 9.59 32.59
N THR A 195 13.21 9.86 31.90
CA THR A 195 14.30 8.88 31.77
C THR A 195 14.86 8.55 33.16
N ILE A 196 14.96 7.26 33.45
CA ILE A 196 15.59 6.75 34.68
C ILE A 196 17.08 6.50 34.41
N TYR A 197 17.36 5.71 33.37
CA TYR A 197 18.71 5.44 32.88
C TYR A 197 18.64 4.98 31.41
N SER A 198 19.80 4.95 30.77
CA SER A 198 20.00 4.37 29.44
C SER A 198 21.18 3.41 29.45
N LEU A 199 21.11 2.32 28.68
CA LEU A 199 22.26 1.46 28.42
C LEU A 199 22.66 1.51 26.95
N ARG A 200 23.96 1.35 26.71
CA ARG A 200 24.54 1.08 25.40
C ARG A 200 25.33 -0.20 25.50
N GLN A 201 25.00 -1.16 24.66
CA GLN A 201 25.58 -2.50 24.68
C GLN A 201 26.14 -2.84 23.31
N PHE A 202 27.41 -3.22 23.28
CA PHE A 202 28.12 -3.57 22.06
C PHE A 202 28.41 -5.06 22.05
N TYR A 203 27.59 -5.79 21.31
CA TYR A 203 27.59 -7.24 21.22
C TYR A 203 28.52 -7.75 20.12
N ARG A 204 29.16 -8.87 20.41
CA ARG A 204 29.86 -9.72 19.43
C ARG A 204 29.39 -11.16 19.59
N LYS A 205 29.05 -11.78 18.46
CA LYS A 205 28.67 -13.19 18.40
C LYS A 205 29.90 -14.07 18.61
N VAL A 206 29.74 -15.12 19.40
CA VAL A 206 30.83 -16.02 19.79
C VAL A 206 30.41 -17.48 19.66
N THR A 207 31.39 -18.38 19.75
CA THR A 207 31.11 -19.81 19.88
C THR A 207 30.60 -20.14 21.29
N GLU A 208 29.92 -21.27 21.44
CA GLU A 208 29.47 -21.76 22.75
C GLU A 208 30.63 -21.91 23.74
N GLN A 209 31.75 -22.48 23.29
CA GLN A 209 32.91 -22.69 24.14
C GLN A 209 33.52 -21.36 24.60
N GLU A 210 33.68 -20.39 23.68
CA GLU A 210 34.17 -19.06 24.01
C GLU A 210 33.22 -18.32 24.98
N PHE A 211 31.91 -18.49 24.82
CA PHE A 211 30.91 -17.96 25.74
C PHE A 211 31.08 -18.54 27.14
N ILE A 212 31.13 -19.86 27.26
CA ILE A 212 31.31 -20.57 28.55
C ILE A 212 32.60 -20.14 29.23
N ASP A 213 33.70 -20.10 28.47
CA ASP A 213 35.01 -19.72 28.98
C ASP A 213 35.02 -18.26 29.46
N SER A 214 34.36 -17.36 28.73
CA SER A 214 34.26 -15.94 29.12
C SER A 214 33.47 -15.74 30.41
N VAL A 215 32.34 -16.44 30.59
CA VAL A 215 31.55 -16.36 31.84
C VAL A 215 32.35 -16.91 33.02
N ARG A 216 32.99 -18.09 32.86
CA ARG A 216 33.82 -18.70 33.93
C ARG A 216 35.03 -17.84 34.28
N GLN A 217 35.65 -17.24 33.27
CA GLN A 217 36.73 -16.28 33.48
C GLN A 217 36.24 -15.07 34.27
N ALA A 218 35.07 -14.51 33.93
CA ALA A 218 34.49 -13.40 34.69
C ALA A 218 34.18 -13.80 36.14
N TYR A 219 33.68 -15.02 36.38
CA TYR A 219 33.46 -15.54 37.73
C TYR A 219 34.75 -15.60 38.56
N ALA A 220 35.85 -16.06 37.97
CA ALA A 220 37.14 -16.13 38.64
C ALA A 220 37.76 -14.73 38.83
N GLU A 221 37.75 -13.89 37.79
CA GLU A 221 38.36 -12.56 37.79
C GLU A 221 37.67 -11.63 38.79
N PHE A 222 36.35 -11.73 38.91
CA PHE A 222 35.54 -10.87 39.78
C PHE A 222 35.26 -11.49 41.15
N ASN A 223 35.93 -12.60 41.49
CA ASN A 223 35.78 -13.30 42.76
C ASN A 223 34.31 -13.59 43.12
N ILE A 224 33.54 -14.13 42.17
CA ILE A 224 32.12 -14.38 42.35
C ILE A 224 31.90 -15.59 43.27
N PRO A 225 31.18 -15.43 44.40
CA PRO A 225 30.88 -16.55 45.30
C PRO A 225 30.11 -17.67 44.59
N GLN A 226 30.42 -18.93 44.89
CA GLN A 226 29.84 -20.09 44.21
C GLN A 226 28.30 -20.12 44.24
N VAL A 227 27.68 -19.60 45.29
CA VAL A 227 26.22 -19.53 45.43
C VAL A 227 25.54 -18.61 44.39
N PHE A 228 26.28 -17.71 43.74
CA PHE A 228 25.78 -16.82 42.67
C PHE A 228 26.22 -17.25 41.28
N GLN A 229 26.98 -18.34 41.17
CA GLN A 229 27.38 -18.87 39.86
C GLN A 229 26.23 -19.68 39.30
N ASN A 230 25.65 -19.20 38.19
CA ASN A 230 24.52 -19.85 37.53
C ASN A 230 25.01 -20.98 36.62
N GLU A 231 24.12 -21.93 36.31
CA GLU A 231 24.39 -22.98 35.32
C GLU A 231 24.57 -22.36 33.92
N ILE A 232 25.59 -22.82 33.17
CA ILE A 232 25.98 -22.27 31.86
C ILE A 232 26.47 -23.36 30.89
N PRO A 233 26.06 -23.33 29.61
CA PRO A 233 25.00 -22.50 29.04
C PRO A 233 23.63 -23.16 29.24
N GLN A 234 22.67 -22.41 29.78
CA GLN A 234 21.27 -22.84 29.80
C GLN A 234 20.71 -22.90 28.37
N GLN A 235 20.00 -23.98 28.02
CA GLN A 235 19.30 -24.11 26.74
C GLN A 235 17.84 -24.50 26.95
N GLY A 236 16.91 -23.70 26.41
CA GLY A 236 15.46 -23.99 26.35
C GLY A 236 14.75 -24.10 27.71
N GLN A 237 15.49 -24.08 28.81
CA GLN A 237 15.01 -24.07 30.19
C GLN A 237 15.34 -22.73 30.83
N CYS A 238 14.64 -22.37 31.89
CA CYS A 238 14.82 -21.10 32.56
C CYS A 238 15.80 -21.24 33.74
N LEU A 239 16.66 -20.24 33.94
CA LEU A 239 17.73 -20.18 34.95
C LEU A 239 17.18 -20.10 36.38
N GLY A 240 16.04 -19.46 36.58
CA GLY A 240 15.44 -19.32 37.90
C GLY A 240 14.90 -20.62 38.50
N GLY A 241 14.59 -21.61 37.66
CA GLY A 241 13.98 -22.87 38.07
C GLY A 241 12.58 -22.72 38.70
N GLY A 242 11.90 -23.84 38.88
CA GLY A 242 10.63 -23.92 39.62
C GLY A 242 9.54 -22.97 39.11
N ASP A 243 8.89 -22.26 40.04
CA ASP A 243 7.73 -21.38 39.78
C ASP A 243 8.08 -20.05 39.10
N LEU A 244 9.38 -19.75 38.91
CA LEU A 244 9.79 -18.55 38.15
C LEU A 244 9.62 -18.78 36.65
N CYS A 245 9.79 -20.02 36.18
CA CYS A 245 9.80 -20.30 34.76
C CYS A 245 8.39 -20.37 34.17
N PRO A 246 8.15 -19.84 32.95
CA PRO A 246 6.85 -19.93 32.31
C PRO A 246 6.41 -21.38 32.16
N THR A 247 5.22 -21.70 32.66
CA THR A 247 4.61 -23.01 32.47
C THR A 247 4.04 -23.13 31.06
N GLU A 248 3.74 -24.35 30.62
CA GLU A 248 3.04 -24.56 29.34
C GLU A 248 1.71 -23.80 29.28
N ALA A 249 1.02 -23.68 30.42
CA ALA A 249 -0.21 -22.90 30.51
C ALA A 249 0.03 -21.39 30.31
N ASP A 250 1.21 -20.87 30.67
CA ASP A 250 1.58 -19.48 30.43
C ASP A 250 1.91 -19.23 28.96
N TRP A 251 2.63 -20.14 28.32
CA TRP A 251 2.87 -20.11 26.87
C TRP A 251 1.55 -20.10 26.10
N CYS A 252 0.64 -21.03 26.40
CA CYS A 252 -0.62 -21.17 25.67
C CYS A 252 -1.65 -20.05 25.94
N LYS A 253 -1.30 -19.01 26.69
CA LYS A 253 -2.09 -17.76 26.71
C LYS A 253 -1.92 -16.97 25.42
N ILE A 254 -0.75 -17.03 24.80
CA ILE A 254 -0.38 -16.17 23.65
C ILE A 254 0.34 -16.90 22.50
N ASP A 255 0.84 -18.11 22.72
CA ASP A 255 1.57 -18.89 21.72
C ASP A 255 0.63 -19.47 20.65
N PRO A 256 0.81 -19.16 19.36
CA PRO A 256 -0.06 -19.66 18.29
C PRO A 256 -0.01 -21.18 18.08
N GLU A 257 1.03 -21.88 18.54
CA GLU A 257 1.08 -23.35 18.44
C GLU A 257 0.03 -24.04 19.32
N CYS A 258 -0.41 -23.39 20.41
CA CYS A 258 -1.35 -23.97 21.37
C CYS A 258 -2.50 -23.05 21.80
N SER A 259 -2.64 -21.86 21.21
CA SER A 259 -3.72 -20.93 21.48
C SER A 259 -4.41 -20.46 20.20
N VAL A 260 -5.67 -20.04 20.33
CA VAL A 260 -6.45 -19.49 19.22
C VAL A 260 -6.26 -17.98 19.18
N SER A 261 -6.17 -17.39 17.99
CA SER A 261 -6.03 -15.94 17.85
C SER A 261 -7.14 -15.20 18.62
N PRO A 262 -6.80 -14.16 19.40
CA PRO A 262 -7.80 -13.30 20.05
C PRO A 262 -8.56 -12.44 19.03
N TYR A 263 -7.98 -12.21 17.85
CA TYR A 263 -8.60 -11.50 16.74
C TYR A 263 -9.26 -12.50 15.79
N GLN A 264 -10.39 -13.05 16.22
CA GLN A 264 -11.24 -13.81 15.31
C GLN A 264 -12.00 -12.82 14.43
N GLU A 265 -11.71 -12.81 13.13
CA GLU A 265 -12.57 -12.11 12.18
C GLU A 265 -14.00 -12.65 12.36
N PRO A 266 -15.01 -11.79 12.60
CA PRO A 266 -16.39 -12.27 12.66
C PRO A 266 -16.72 -12.92 11.33
N ASP A 267 -17.40 -14.08 11.36
CA ASP A 267 -17.81 -14.80 10.16
C ASP A 267 -18.49 -13.84 9.17
N GLY A 268 -17.72 -13.37 8.20
CA GLY A 268 -18.17 -12.46 7.18
C GLY A 268 -19.06 -13.23 6.22
N THR A 269 -20.32 -13.47 6.59
CA THR A 269 -21.28 -14.15 5.71
C THR A 269 -21.76 -13.20 4.63
N ILE A 270 -20.84 -12.69 3.79
CA ILE A 270 -21.25 -12.09 2.52
C ILE A 270 -21.69 -13.26 1.65
N ARG A 271 -23.02 -13.46 1.57
CA ARG A 271 -23.60 -14.51 0.73
C ARG A 271 -23.11 -14.29 -0.70
N PRO A 272 -22.55 -15.31 -1.38
CA PRO A 272 -22.11 -15.18 -2.77
C PRO A 272 -23.18 -14.61 -3.72
N SER A 273 -24.46 -14.81 -3.38
CA SER A 273 -25.61 -14.23 -4.09
C SER A 273 -25.66 -12.69 -4.07
N VAL A 274 -25.18 -12.04 -3.01
CA VAL A 274 -25.16 -10.58 -2.89
C VAL A 274 -24.11 -9.98 -3.83
N ILE A 275 -22.92 -10.59 -3.87
CA ILE A 275 -21.84 -10.18 -4.78
C ILE A 275 -22.28 -10.36 -6.23
N ALA A 276 -22.85 -11.52 -6.57
CA ALA A 276 -23.37 -11.79 -7.90
C ALA A 276 -24.46 -10.78 -8.32
N GLY A 277 -25.38 -10.44 -7.40
CA GLY A 277 -26.42 -9.44 -7.65
C GLY A 277 -25.86 -8.05 -7.96
N ILE A 278 -24.87 -7.59 -7.18
CA ILE A 278 -24.23 -6.27 -7.40
C ILE A 278 -23.50 -6.26 -8.75
N CYS A 279 -22.74 -7.31 -9.08
CA CYS A 279 -22.03 -7.40 -10.36
C CYS A 279 -22.99 -7.36 -11.56
N ILE A 280 -24.13 -8.06 -11.48
CA ILE A 280 -25.14 -8.06 -12.56
C ILE A 280 -25.76 -6.67 -12.72
N VAL A 281 -26.13 -6.00 -11.62
CA VAL A 281 -26.71 -4.64 -11.67
C VAL A 281 -25.74 -3.65 -12.32
N VAL A 282 -24.46 -3.69 -11.93
CA VAL A 282 -23.42 -2.82 -12.53
C VAL A 282 -23.26 -3.11 -14.02
N ALA A 283 -23.25 -4.39 -14.43
CA ALA A 283 -23.16 -4.77 -15.84
C ALA A 283 -24.37 -4.29 -16.66
N VAL A 284 -25.58 -4.42 -16.13
CA VAL A 284 -26.81 -3.94 -16.79
C VAL A 284 -26.79 -2.42 -16.96
N ILE A 285 -26.39 -1.67 -15.92
CA ILE A 285 -26.28 -0.21 -16.00
C ILE A 285 -25.25 0.20 -17.06
N LEU A 286 -24.09 -0.47 -17.11
CA LEU A 286 -23.08 -0.22 -18.14
C LEU A 286 -23.61 -0.48 -19.55
N ILE A 287 -24.33 -1.59 -19.76
CA ILE A 287 -24.94 -1.92 -21.06
C ILE A 287 -25.96 -0.85 -21.48
N LEU A 288 -26.80 -0.38 -20.55
CA LEU A 288 -27.79 0.67 -20.83
C LEU A 288 -27.12 2.00 -21.20
N ILE A 289 -26.05 2.39 -20.49
CA ILE A 289 -25.28 3.59 -20.79
C ILE A 289 -24.65 3.47 -22.19
N LEU A 290 -23.98 2.36 -22.49
CA LEU A 290 -23.35 2.12 -23.80
C LEU A 290 -24.38 2.12 -24.93
N PHE A 291 -25.55 1.51 -24.72
CA PHE A 291 -26.65 1.53 -25.70
C PHE A 291 -27.15 2.96 -25.96
N GLY A 292 -27.31 3.76 -24.90
CA GLY A 292 -27.68 5.17 -25.00
C GLY A 292 -26.64 5.99 -25.78
N LEU A 293 -25.35 5.82 -25.48
CA LEU A 293 -24.25 6.48 -26.19
C LEU A 293 -24.18 6.08 -27.66
N HIS A 294 -24.38 4.79 -27.97
CA HIS A 294 -24.39 4.29 -29.34
C HIS A 294 -25.55 4.88 -30.16
N ARG A 295 -26.77 4.88 -29.61
CA ARG A 295 -27.94 5.52 -30.23
C ARG A 295 -27.73 7.01 -30.48
N TRP A 296 -27.15 7.71 -29.50
CA TRP A 296 -26.85 9.14 -29.63
C TRP A 296 -25.81 9.41 -30.72
N SER A 297 -24.76 8.59 -30.81
CA SER A 297 -23.72 8.69 -31.85
C SER A 297 -24.29 8.54 -33.26
N ILE A 298 -25.17 7.55 -33.50
CA ILE A 298 -25.81 7.33 -34.81
C ILE A 298 -26.65 8.57 -35.23
N VAL A 299 -27.44 9.12 -34.32
CA VAL A 299 -28.27 10.30 -34.62
C VAL A 299 -27.41 11.53 -34.94
N GLN A 300 -26.26 11.68 -34.30
CA GLN A 300 -25.32 12.77 -34.60
C GLN A 300 -24.63 12.60 -35.96
N GLN A 301 -24.29 11.37 -36.35
CA GLN A 301 -23.67 11.07 -37.65
C GLN A 301 -24.57 11.49 -38.82
N GLN A 302 -25.87 11.16 -38.76
CA GLN A 302 -26.82 11.54 -39.81
C GLN A 302 -26.90 13.06 -40.04
N LYS A 303 -26.79 13.86 -38.97
CA LYS A 303 -26.81 15.33 -39.07
C LYS A 303 -25.54 15.86 -39.74
N ARG A 304 -24.37 15.31 -39.41
CA ARG A 304 -23.08 15.75 -39.97
C ARG A 304 -22.99 15.54 -41.48
N PHE A 305 -23.40 14.38 -42.00
CA PHE A 305 -23.33 14.10 -43.44
C PHE A 305 -24.31 14.95 -44.26
N ARG A 306 -25.54 15.14 -43.75
CA ARG A 306 -26.51 16.05 -44.39
C ARG A 306 -25.97 17.47 -44.50
N THR A 307 -25.37 17.99 -43.43
CA THR A 307 -24.77 19.33 -43.47
C THR A 307 -23.57 19.43 -44.41
N ALA A 308 -22.71 18.41 -44.48
CA ALA A 308 -21.56 18.39 -45.37
C ALA A 308 -21.97 18.32 -46.85
N PHE A 309 -22.90 17.42 -47.19
CA PHE A 309 -23.41 17.27 -48.55
C PHE A 309 -24.19 18.52 -49.01
N ALA A 310 -25.09 19.04 -48.17
CA ALA A 310 -25.85 20.24 -48.48
C ALA A 310 -24.95 21.46 -48.72
N ALA A 311 -23.86 21.58 -47.95
CA ALA A 311 -22.88 22.64 -48.16
C ALA A 311 -22.15 22.51 -49.50
N ARG A 312 -21.84 21.30 -49.95
CA ARG A 312 -21.21 21.07 -51.27
C ARG A 312 -22.13 21.39 -52.43
N VAL A 313 -23.38 20.91 -52.36
CA VAL A 313 -24.36 21.21 -53.40
C VAL A 313 -24.67 22.71 -53.43
N ALA A 314 -24.66 23.41 -52.29
CA ALA A 314 -24.79 24.87 -52.27
C ALA A 314 -23.59 25.59 -52.90
N GLU A 315 -22.36 25.12 -52.67
CA GLU A 315 -21.14 25.68 -53.26
C GLU A 315 -21.11 25.54 -54.79
N THR A 316 -21.55 24.40 -55.34
CA THR A 316 -21.53 24.15 -56.79
C THR A 316 -22.68 24.83 -57.54
N VAL A 317 -23.85 24.95 -56.92
CA VAL A 317 -25.04 25.57 -57.53
C VAL A 317 -24.88 27.10 -57.68
N GLU A 318 -24.07 27.77 -56.85
CA GLU A 318 -24.10 29.24 -56.71
C GLU A 318 -22.99 30.04 -57.41
N LEU A 319 -22.38 29.51 -58.48
CA LEU A 319 -21.50 30.32 -59.35
C LEU A 319 -22.18 30.92 -60.60
N ARG A 320 -23.45 30.62 -60.92
CA ARG A 320 -24.14 31.28 -62.06
C ARG A 320 -25.64 31.62 -61.93
N ALA A 321 -26.36 31.19 -60.88
CA ALA A 321 -27.80 31.46 -60.76
C ALA A 321 -28.09 32.63 -59.80
N SER A 322 -28.27 33.84 -60.35
CA SER A 322 -28.76 34.98 -59.58
C SER A 322 -30.23 34.76 -59.16
N ARG A 323 -30.48 34.71 -57.85
CA ARG A 323 -31.75 35.01 -57.14
C ARG A 323 -33.05 34.31 -57.58
N ARG A 324 -33.06 33.07 -58.09
CA ARG A 324 -34.31 32.32 -58.27
C ARG A 324 -34.23 30.88 -57.78
N THR A 325 -35.39 30.41 -57.35
CA THR A 325 -35.80 29.09 -56.86
C THR A 325 -35.00 27.94 -57.48
N LEU A 326 -34.66 26.91 -56.68
CA LEU A 326 -34.15 25.62 -57.16
C LEU A 326 -35.17 25.03 -58.15
N THR A 327 -35.03 25.33 -59.44
CA THR A 327 -35.87 24.72 -60.47
C THR A 327 -35.31 23.34 -60.82
N ALA A 328 -36.18 22.42 -61.22
CA ALA A 328 -35.77 21.08 -61.63
C ALA A 328 -34.69 21.10 -62.73
N ASP A 329 -34.69 22.09 -63.61
CA ASP A 329 -33.68 22.27 -64.65
C ASP A 329 -32.26 22.53 -64.10
N VAL A 330 -32.15 23.17 -62.93
CA VAL A 330 -30.84 23.44 -62.29
C VAL A 330 -30.33 22.15 -61.63
N LEU A 331 -31.21 21.42 -60.96
CA LEU A 331 -30.87 20.13 -60.35
C LEU A 331 -30.47 19.09 -61.40
N ALA A 332 -31.18 19.03 -62.53
CA ALA A 332 -30.84 18.16 -63.65
C ALA A 332 -29.47 18.49 -64.26
N LYS A 333 -29.11 19.78 -64.32
CA LYS A 333 -27.78 20.20 -64.79
C LYS A 333 -26.67 19.83 -63.83
N GLU A 334 -26.87 19.95 -62.53
CA GLU A 334 -25.86 19.53 -61.56
C GLU A 334 -25.74 18.01 -61.50
N PHE A 335 -26.85 17.27 -61.57
CA PHE A 335 -26.83 15.82 -61.68
C PHE A 335 -26.00 15.36 -62.90
N ALA A 336 -26.24 15.96 -64.07
CA ALA A 336 -25.51 15.66 -65.30
C ALA A 336 -24.02 16.10 -65.27
N LYS A 337 -23.59 16.93 -64.32
CA LYS A 337 -22.16 17.25 -64.13
C LYS A 337 -21.46 16.22 -63.27
N ILE A 338 -22.19 15.57 -62.37
CA ILE A 338 -21.67 14.54 -61.48
C ILE A 338 -21.65 13.20 -62.23
N ASP A 339 -22.69 12.92 -63.03
CA ASP A 339 -22.73 11.77 -63.93
C ASP A 339 -21.77 11.97 -65.13
N GLU A 340 -20.49 11.65 -64.92
CA GLU A 340 -19.47 11.65 -65.99
C GLU A 340 -19.71 10.54 -67.03
N GLY A 341 -20.41 9.47 -66.64
CA GLY A 341 -20.75 8.33 -67.49
C GLY A 341 -21.86 8.60 -68.51
N THR A 342 -22.66 9.65 -68.30
CA THR A 342 -23.87 9.99 -69.08
C THR A 342 -24.85 8.84 -69.24
N ASP A 343 -24.86 7.91 -68.27
CA ASP A 343 -25.74 6.73 -68.27
C ASP A 343 -27.05 6.98 -67.50
N GLY A 344 -27.23 8.20 -66.96
CA GLY A 344 -28.40 8.60 -66.20
C GLY A 344 -28.31 8.25 -64.72
N TYR A 345 -27.16 7.77 -64.25
CA TYR A 345 -26.90 7.36 -62.88
C TYR A 345 -25.56 7.90 -62.38
N ILE A 346 -25.51 8.33 -61.12
CA ILE A 346 -24.25 8.70 -60.48
C ILE A 346 -23.64 7.45 -59.85
N SER A 347 -22.43 7.06 -60.26
CA SER A 347 -21.71 5.97 -59.61
C SER A 347 -21.13 6.40 -58.26
N LYS A 348 -20.74 5.42 -57.46
CA LYS A 348 -20.12 5.67 -56.16
C LYS A 348 -18.78 6.40 -56.30
N GLU A 349 -18.03 6.09 -57.33
CA GLU A 349 -16.76 6.72 -57.65
C GLU A 349 -16.96 8.18 -58.07
N ASP A 350 -17.95 8.45 -58.93
CA ASP A 350 -18.26 9.80 -59.41
C ASP A 350 -18.71 10.72 -58.26
N LEU A 351 -19.57 10.20 -57.38
CA LEU A 351 -20.01 10.95 -56.21
C LEU A 351 -18.87 11.20 -55.22
N TRP A 352 -17.96 10.23 -55.04
CA TRP A 352 -16.79 10.40 -54.17
C TRP A 352 -15.88 11.50 -54.69
N GLU A 353 -15.59 11.49 -55.98
CA GLU A 353 -14.77 12.52 -56.64
C GLU A 353 -15.42 13.91 -56.52
N PHE A 354 -16.73 14.00 -56.78
CA PHE A 354 -17.49 15.23 -56.60
C PHE A 354 -17.40 15.79 -55.17
N VAL A 355 -17.65 14.95 -54.15
CA VAL A 355 -17.62 15.37 -52.75
C VAL A 355 -16.20 15.68 -52.27
N SER A 356 -15.18 15.00 -52.80
CA SER A 356 -13.77 15.13 -52.40
C SER A 356 -13.03 16.28 -53.10
N SER A 357 -13.52 16.80 -54.23
CA SER A 357 -12.81 17.74 -55.11
C SER A 357 -12.71 19.21 -54.64
N GLY A 358 -13.16 19.57 -53.43
CA GLY A 358 -13.17 20.98 -52.98
C GLY A 358 -12.87 21.22 -51.49
N LYS A 359 -12.97 22.48 -51.02
CA LYS A 359 -12.41 22.94 -49.73
C LYS A 359 -13.32 22.79 -48.49
N ALA A 360 -14.60 22.48 -48.63
CA ALA A 360 -15.49 22.31 -47.49
C ALA A 360 -15.36 20.91 -46.83
N GLY A 361 -14.33 20.76 -45.98
CA GLY A 361 -14.11 19.60 -45.10
C GLY A 361 -13.75 18.30 -45.82
N GLU A 362 -12.65 17.66 -45.40
CA GLU A 362 -12.33 16.30 -45.84
C GLU A 362 -13.36 15.33 -45.24
N MET A 363 -14.22 14.76 -46.08
CA MET A 363 -15.11 13.67 -45.68
C MET A 363 -14.30 12.38 -45.71
N ASP A 364 -14.28 11.62 -44.62
CA ASP A 364 -13.59 10.34 -44.61
C ASP A 364 -14.37 9.28 -45.40
N GLN A 365 -13.70 8.19 -45.78
CA GLN A 365 -14.30 7.17 -46.63
C GLN A 365 -15.46 6.42 -45.95
N LYS A 366 -15.46 6.34 -44.61
CA LYS A 366 -16.52 5.67 -43.85
C LYS A 366 -17.79 6.53 -43.85
N ASP A 367 -17.61 7.83 -43.67
CA ASP A 367 -18.64 8.85 -43.69
C ASP A 367 -19.26 8.96 -45.10
N PHE A 368 -18.44 8.87 -46.14
CA PHE A 368 -18.93 8.82 -47.52
C PHE A 368 -19.70 7.53 -47.84
N ASN A 369 -19.21 6.36 -47.41
CA ASN A 369 -19.94 5.11 -47.61
C ASN A 369 -21.35 5.17 -46.97
N ALA A 370 -21.46 5.81 -45.80
CA ALA A 370 -22.74 6.02 -45.14
C ALA A 370 -23.63 7.04 -45.87
N LEU A 371 -23.05 8.10 -46.43
CA LEU A 371 -23.75 9.07 -47.27
C LEU A 371 -24.29 8.41 -48.55
N PHE A 372 -23.45 7.64 -49.25
CA PHE A 372 -23.84 6.95 -50.47
C PHE A 372 -24.98 5.95 -50.21
N ALA A 373 -24.88 5.16 -49.14
CA ALA A 373 -25.95 4.23 -48.73
C ALA A 373 -27.25 4.94 -48.32
N ALA A 374 -27.21 6.23 -47.99
CA ALA A 374 -28.40 7.03 -47.70
C ALA A 374 -29.00 7.70 -48.95
N LEU A 375 -28.21 7.81 -50.03
CA LEU A 375 -28.65 8.31 -51.34
C LEU A 375 -29.21 7.17 -52.20
N ASP A 376 -28.54 6.02 -52.24
CA ASP A 376 -28.94 4.80 -52.95
C ASP A 376 -30.02 4.05 -52.15
N VAL A 377 -31.29 4.46 -52.34
CA VAL A 377 -32.46 4.01 -51.57
C VAL A 377 -32.88 2.61 -52.00
N ASP A 378 -32.74 2.29 -53.29
CA ASP A 378 -33.08 0.97 -53.83
C ASP A 378 -31.93 -0.05 -53.74
N HIS A 379 -30.75 0.40 -53.31
CA HIS A 379 -29.52 -0.39 -53.11
C HIS A 379 -28.98 -1.02 -54.40
N ASN A 380 -29.17 -0.35 -55.54
CA ASN A 380 -28.68 -0.80 -56.83
C ASN A 380 -27.19 -0.49 -57.06
N GLY A 381 -26.54 0.23 -56.13
CA GLY A 381 -25.12 0.57 -56.18
C GLY A 381 -24.81 1.82 -57.02
N LYS A 382 -25.84 2.52 -57.49
CA LYS A 382 -25.79 3.80 -58.21
C LYS A 382 -26.87 4.72 -57.65
N VAL A 383 -26.83 6.01 -57.97
CA VAL A 383 -27.84 6.99 -57.53
C VAL A 383 -28.55 7.57 -58.73
N ASP A 384 -29.86 7.37 -58.82
CA ASP A 384 -30.67 7.96 -59.89
C ASP A 384 -31.07 9.41 -59.59
N PHE A 385 -31.65 10.09 -60.59
CA PHE A 385 -32.03 11.48 -60.46
C PHE A 385 -33.11 11.75 -59.41
N LEU A 386 -34.07 10.82 -59.24
CA LEU A 386 -35.14 10.94 -58.24
C LEU A 386 -34.58 10.72 -56.83
N GLU A 387 -33.66 9.79 -56.65
CA GLU A 387 -32.93 9.55 -55.40
C GLU A 387 -32.10 10.76 -55.00
N PHE A 388 -31.36 11.34 -55.94
CA PHE A 388 -30.59 12.57 -55.75
C PHE A 388 -31.48 13.76 -55.34
N CYS A 389 -32.59 13.97 -56.06
CA CYS A 389 -33.55 15.03 -55.74
C CYS A 389 -34.27 14.78 -54.41
N GLY A 390 -34.64 13.53 -54.13
CA GLY A 390 -35.26 13.09 -52.89
C GLY A 390 -34.37 13.41 -51.71
N PHE A 391 -33.09 13.05 -51.77
CA PHE A 391 -32.13 13.36 -50.73
C PHE A 391 -31.95 14.87 -50.53
N LEU A 392 -31.81 15.65 -51.61
CA LEU A 392 -31.69 17.11 -51.53
C LEU A 392 -32.91 17.80 -50.93
N SER A 393 -34.11 17.31 -51.23
CA SER A 393 -35.35 17.82 -50.62
C SER A 393 -35.38 17.66 -49.10
N THR A 394 -34.76 16.59 -48.58
CA THR A 394 -34.64 16.35 -47.13
C THR A 394 -33.55 17.19 -46.46
N CYS A 395 -32.70 17.86 -47.25
CA CYS A 395 -31.60 18.73 -46.80
C CYS A 395 -31.92 20.23 -46.92
N GLY A 396 -33.18 20.60 -47.21
CA GLY A 396 -33.55 21.96 -47.59
C GLY A 396 -33.25 23.05 -46.55
N VAL A 397 -33.25 22.72 -45.25
CA VAL A 397 -32.94 23.66 -44.15
C VAL A 397 -31.42 23.82 -43.99
N GLU A 398 -30.68 22.74 -44.16
CA GLU A 398 -29.22 22.72 -44.13
C GLU A 398 -28.62 23.41 -45.36
N TYR A 399 -29.25 23.25 -46.52
CA TYR A 399 -28.87 23.91 -47.77
C TYR A 399 -29.02 25.43 -47.68
N THR A 400 -30.16 25.94 -47.20
CA THR A 400 -30.36 27.39 -47.01
C THR A 400 -29.39 27.97 -45.98
N GLY A 401 -29.18 27.27 -44.88
CA GLY A 401 -28.21 27.68 -43.85
C GLY A 401 -26.75 27.66 -44.31
N ALA A 402 -26.35 26.67 -45.14
CA ALA A 402 -25.01 26.64 -45.73
C ALA A 402 -24.80 27.76 -46.74
N ARG A 403 -25.81 28.02 -47.58
CA ARG A 403 -25.84 29.10 -48.56
C ARG A 403 -25.73 30.48 -47.91
N GLU A 404 -26.47 30.72 -46.82
CA GLU A 404 -26.40 31.96 -46.04
C GLU A 404 -25.01 32.20 -45.43
N ARG A 405 -24.32 31.14 -45.00
CA ARG A 405 -22.93 31.24 -44.50
C ARG A 405 -21.92 31.54 -45.62
N LEU A 406 -22.14 31.01 -46.82
CA LEU A 406 -21.31 31.27 -48.00
C LEU A 406 -21.54 32.68 -48.57
N MET A 407 -22.77 33.22 -48.51
CA MET A 407 -23.14 34.51 -49.10
C MET A 407 -22.84 35.75 -48.23
N GLY A 408 -22.47 35.59 -46.96
CA GLY A 408 -22.23 36.72 -46.04
C GLY A 408 -23.52 37.43 -45.61
N GLN A 409 -23.63 37.75 -44.31
CA GLN A 409 -24.84 38.30 -43.68
C GLN A 409 -25.35 39.57 -44.38
N GLY A 410 -26.52 39.49 -45.04
CA GLY A 410 -27.15 40.69 -45.57
C GLY A 410 -28.32 40.52 -46.54
N ALA A 411 -29.31 39.66 -46.28
CA ALA A 411 -30.67 39.83 -46.84
C ALA A 411 -31.69 38.87 -46.20
N SER A 412 -32.69 39.42 -45.52
CA SER A 412 -33.87 38.68 -45.05
C SER A 412 -34.70 38.20 -46.24
N VAL A 413 -34.87 36.88 -46.38
CA VAL A 413 -35.76 36.27 -47.39
C VAL A 413 -36.98 35.68 -46.69
N ARG A 414 -38.16 36.15 -47.09
CA ARG A 414 -39.45 35.67 -46.60
C ARG A 414 -39.72 34.29 -47.20
N SER A 415 -39.81 33.27 -46.36
CA SER A 415 -40.09 31.87 -46.72
C SER A 415 -41.50 31.72 -47.30
N SER A 416 -41.60 31.29 -48.57
CA SER A 416 -42.82 30.69 -49.12
C SER A 416 -42.63 29.18 -49.19
N THR A 417 -43.33 28.45 -48.32
CA THR A 417 -43.43 27.00 -48.33
C THR A 417 -44.17 26.54 -49.59
N HIS A 418 -43.46 25.90 -50.53
CA HIS A 418 -44.08 25.16 -51.63
C HIS A 418 -44.45 23.75 -51.18
N SER A 419 -45.66 23.32 -51.50
CA SER A 419 -46.19 22.00 -51.11
C SER A 419 -45.64 20.90 -52.02
N ASN A 420 -45.55 19.67 -51.48
CA ASN A 420 -45.05 18.45 -52.13
C ASN A 420 -45.73 18.13 -53.49
N ALA A 421 -46.89 18.72 -53.77
CA ALA A 421 -47.66 18.52 -54.99
C ALA A 421 -47.04 19.20 -56.23
N GLU A 422 -46.35 20.33 -56.08
CA GLU A 422 -45.72 21.03 -57.23
C GLU A 422 -44.48 20.27 -57.74
N TYR A 423 -43.73 19.62 -56.86
CA TYR A 423 -42.56 18.82 -57.24
C TYR A 423 -42.96 17.55 -58.01
N GLN A 424 -44.09 16.91 -57.64
CA GLN A 424 -44.62 15.77 -58.37
C GLN A 424 -45.13 16.14 -59.77
N GLU A 425 -45.74 17.31 -59.94
CA GLU A 425 -46.20 17.80 -61.24
C GLU A 425 -45.03 18.19 -62.16
N ILE A 426 -43.93 18.72 -61.61
CA ILE A 426 -42.70 19.01 -62.36
C ILE A 426 -41.98 17.71 -62.78
N ALA A 427 -41.89 16.72 -61.90
CA ALA A 427 -41.33 15.40 -62.23
C ALA A 427 -42.11 14.70 -63.35
N ARG A 428 -43.45 14.84 -63.35
CA ARG A 428 -44.33 14.29 -64.39
C ARG A 428 -44.08 14.94 -65.77
N ARG A 429 -43.95 16.28 -65.81
CA ARG A 429 -43.71 17.01 -67.07
C ARG A 429 -42.34 16.76 -67.69
N ILE A 430 -41.33 16.45 -66.88
CA ILE A 430 -39.96 16.19 -67.36
C ILE A 430 -39.81 14.74 -67.85
N SER A 431 -40.48 13.78 -67.19
CA SER A 431 -40.56 12.38 -67.68
C SER A 431 -41.19 12.29 -69.08
N ASP A 432 -42.23 13.09 -69.33
CA ASP A 432 -42.87 13.19 -70.65
C ASP A 432 -41.98 13.85 -71.71
N HIS A 433 -40.94 14.61 -71.33
CA HIS A 433 -40.02 15.29 -72.25
C HIS A 433 -38.78 14.47 -72.60
N ILE A 434 -38.48 13.43 -71.82
CA ILE A 434 -37.34 12.52 -72.02
C ILE A 434 -37.78 11.25 -72.80
N SER A 435 -39.09 11.01 -72.94
CA SER A 435 -39.66 9.84 -73.64
C SER A 435 -39.96 10.07 -75.14
N THR A 436 -39.45 11.15 -75.73
CA THR A 436 -39.41 11.43 -77.18
C THR A 436 -38.00 11.82 -77.58
#